data_AF-X6G4X7-F1
#
_entry.id   AF-X6G4X7-F1
#
_cell.length_a   1.000
_cell.length_b   1.000
_cell.length_c   1.000
_cell.angle_alpha   90.00
_cell.angle_beta   90.00
_cell.angle_gamma   90.00
#
_symmetry.space_group_name_H-M   'P 1'
#
loop_
_entity.id
_entity.type
_entity.pdbx_description
1 polymer ?
#
loop_
_entity_poly.entity_id
_entity_poly.type
_entity_poly.pdbx_seq_one_letter_code
_entity_poly.pdbx_strand_id
1 'polypeptide(L)'
;IKDALGFLMTREIAHQKSFEKALYAIENNFPSGKLPGVEKYASMYVNTSQGDGDVAGPWNSGEEWDRIDDLEEVMPVDGGDGLATVKLGAKDMKVVARMADRTLSDPASDPTTGADLGAGPGAGRTK
;
A
#
# COMPACT_ATOMS: atom_id res chain seq x y z
N ILE A 1 -4.52 -25.27 24.04
CA ILE A 1 -3.73 -24.87 22.84
C ILE A 1 -4.24 -25.58 21.58
N LYS A 2 -4.25 -26.92 21.50
CA LYS A 2 -4.76 -27.65 20.33
C LYS A 2 -6.19 -27.29 19.93
N ASP A 3 -7.11 -27.19 20.90
CA ASP A 3 -8.51 -26.86 20.62
C ASP A 3 -8.68 -25.43 20.10
N ALA A 4 -7.93 -24.47 20.67
CA ALA A 4 -7.92 -23.08 20.22
C ALA A 4 -7.35 -22.97 18.79
N LEU A 5 -6.24 -23.65 18.49
CA LEU A 5 -5.67 -23.71 17.15
C LEU A 5 -6.63 -24.39 16.15
N GLY A 6 -7.29 -25.47 16.55
CA GLY A 6 -8.30 -26.15 15.73
C GLY A 6 -9.48 -25.24 15.37
N PHE A 7 -9.98 -24.48 16.35
CA PHE A 7 -11.01 -23.48 16.11
C PHE A 7 -10.53 -22.39 15.15
N LEU A 8 -9.35 -21.80 15.40
CA LEU A 8 -8.80 -20.74 14.56
C LEU A 8 -8.57 -21.20 13.12
N MET A 9 -7.95 -22.37 12.89
CA MET A 9 -7.78 -22.93 11.54
C MET A 9 -9.13 -23.14 10.83
N THR A 10 -10.16 -23.57 11.55
CA THR A 10 -11.51 -23.72 10.99
C THR A 10 -12.11 -22.36 10.62
N ARG A 11 -11.88 -21.33 11.43
CA ARG A 11 -12.30 -19.96 11.13
C ARG A 11 -11.55 -19.40 9.92
N GLU A 12 -10.25 -19.67 9.78
CA GLU A 12 -9.47 -19.26 8.60
C GLU A 12 -10.01 -19.89 7.31
N ILE A 13 -10.37 -21.18 7.33
CA ILE A 13 -11.04 -21.82 6.19
C ILE A 13 -12.36 -21.10 5.84
N ALA A 14 -13.15 -20.73 6.86
CA ALA A 14 -14.38 -19.99 6.65
C ALA A 14 -14.12 -18.58 6.08
N HIS A 15 -13.06 -17.89 6.54
CA HIS A 15 -12.66 -16.59 6.05
C HIS A 15 -12.22 -16.66 4.59
N GLN A 16 -11.33 -17.58 4.22
CA GLN A 16 -10.88 -17.80 2.84
C GLN A 16 -12.07 -18.02 1.90
N LYS A 17 -12.96 -18.95 2.24
CA LYS A 17 -14.18 -19.21 1.47
C LYS A 17 -15.07 -17.98 1.32
N SER A 18 -15.22 -17.18 2.39
CA SER A 18 -16.03 -15.97 2.36
C SER A 18 -15.41 -14.90 1.45
N PHE A 19 -14.11 -14.70 1.53
CA PHE A 19 -13.39 -13.71 0.72
C PHE A 19 -13.37 -14.09 -0.76
N GLU A 20 -13.12 -15.36 -1.10
CA GLU A 20 -13.17 -15.81 -2.50
C GLU A 20 -14.57 -15.66 -3.10
N LYS A 21 -15.63 -16.01 -2.36
CA LYS A 21 -17.00 -15.78 -2.81
C LYS A 21 -17.31 -14.30 -3.04
N ALA A 22 -16.84 -13.43 -2.14
CA ALA A 22 -17.02 -11.99 -2.31
C ALA A 22 -16.24 -11.49 -3.54
N LEU A 23 -15.01 -11.94 -3.75
CA LEU A 23 -14.18 -11.58 -4.89
C LEU A 23 -14.85 -11.99 -6.22
N TYR A 24 -15.35 -13.22 -6.31
CA TYR A 24 -16.00 -13.71 -7.53
C TYR A 24 -17.42 -13.18 -7.75
N ALA A 25 -18.07 -12.62 -6.74
CA ALA A 25 -19.36 -11.94 -6.90
C ALA A 25 -19.21 -10.54 -7.51
N ILE A 26 -17.99 -10.00 -7.61
CA ILE A 26 -17.70 -8.72 -8.24
C ILE A 26 -17.52 -8.95 -9.75
N GLU A 27 -18.62 -8.97 -10.49
CA GLU A 27 -18.60 -9.09 -11.96
C GLU A 27 -18.10 -7.79 -12.62
N ASN A 28 -17.19 -7.92 -13.61
CA ASN A 28 -16.67 -6.82 -14.46
C ASN A 28 -15.97 -5.65 -13.74
N ASN A 29 -15.68 -5.77 -12.45
CA ASN A 29 -15.11 -4.67 -11.65
C ASN A 29 -13.71 -5.02 -11.14
N PHE A 30 -12.96 -5.77 -11.96
CA PHE A 30 -11.52 -5.89 -11.88
C PHE A 30 -10.90 -5.24 -13.12
N PRO A 31 -10.23 -4.08 -12.98
CA PRO A 31 -9.90 -3.38 -11.73
C PRO A 31 -11.10 -2.66 -11.10
N SER A 32 -11.08 -2.53 -9.77
CA SER A 32 -12.09 -1.79 -9.00
C SER A 32 -11.93 -0.29 -9.28
N GLY A 33 -12.59 0.20 -10.32
CA GLY A 33 -12.44 1.57 -10.77
C GLY A 33 -13.38 1.88 -11.92
N LYS A 34 -13.87 3.13 -11.97
CA LYS A 34 -14.67 3.60 -13.11
C LYS A 34 -13.84 3.82 -14.37
N LEU A 35 -12.54 4.01 -14.21
CA LEU A 35 -11.61 4.25 -15.31
C LEU A 35 -10.77 2.99 -15.54
N PRO A 36 -10.46 2.65 -16.81
CA PRO A 36 -9.53 1.58 -17.11
C PRO A 36 -8.15 1.89 -16.53
N GLY A 37 -7.40 0.83 -16.21
CA GLY A 37 -6.00 0.96 -15.85
C GLY A 37 -5.17 1.54 -17.00
N VAL A 38 -3.99 2.06 -16.66
CA VAL A 38 -3.02 2.53 -17.66
C VAL A 38 -2.19 1.33 -18.12
N GLU A 39 -2.38 0.90 -19.37
CA GLU A 39 -1.80 -0.33 -19.94
C GLU A 39 -0.29 -0.47 -19.67
N LYS A 40 0.49 0.59 -19.91
CA LYS A 40 1.95 0.59 -19.70
C LYS A 40 2.41 0.31 -18.27
N TYR A 41 1.52 0.38 -17.28
CA TYR A 41 1.83 0.12 -15.87
C TYR A 41 1.10 -1.09 -15.31
N ALA A 42 0.21 -1.73 -16.09
CA ALA A 42 -0.68 -2.76 -15.60
C ALA A 42 0.06 -4.08 -15.27
N SER A 43 1.16 -4.36 -15.97
CA SER A 43 1.99 -5.56 -15.80
C SER A 43 3.35 -5.27 -15.15
N MET A 44 3.62 -4.03 -14.75
CA MET A 44 4.93 -3.64 -14.23
C MET A 44 5.07 -4.01 -12.75
N TYR A 45 6.12 -4.77 -12.41
CA TYR A 45 6.51 -5.02 -11.01
C TYR A 45 7.85 -4.37 -10.74
N VAL A 46 7.88 -3.33 -9.89
CA VAL A 46 9.11 -2.61 -9.54
C VAL A 46 9.67 -3.13 -8.22
N ASN A 47 10.81 -3.80 -8.26
CA ASN A 47 11.45 -4.38 -7.09
C ASN A 47 12.26 -3.34 -6.30
N THR A 48 11.56 -2.60 -5.43
CA THR A 48 12.15 -1.53 -4.61
C THR A 48 12.78 -2.00 -3.30
N SER A 49 12.69 -3.30 -2.96
CA SER A 49 13.19 -3.86 -1.71
C SER A 49 14.05 -5.08 -2.00
N GLN A 50 15.34 -4.84 -2.22
CA GLN A 50 16.32 -5.84 -2.60
C GLN A 50 17.20 -6.26 -1.42
N GLY A 51 17.73 -7.48 -1.47
CA GLY A 51 18.66 -8.02 -0.48
C GLY A 51 18.15 -9.30 0.17
N ASP A 52 18.63 -9.58 1.38
CA ASP A 52 18.28 -10.79 2.12
C ASP A 52 16.76 -10.88 2.36
N GLY A 53 16.14 -11.93 1.81
CA GLY A 53 14.70 -12.15 1.91
C GLY A 53 13.88 -11.66 0.72
N ASP A 54 14.52 -11.16 -0.36
CA ASP A 54 13.84 -10.96 -1.65
C ASP A 54 13.51 -12.33 -2.28
N VAL A 55 12.25 -12.52 -2.66
CA VAL A 55 11.71 -13.80 -3.15
C VAL A 55 10.87 -13.60 -4.41
N ALA A 56 11.15 -14.43 -5.41
CA ALA A 56 10.36 -14.54 -6.62
C ALA A 56 9.19 -15.53 -6.42
N GLY A 57 8.01 -15.16 -6.93
CA GLY A 57 6.80 -15.98 -6.91
C GLY A 57 5.79 -15.50 -7.96
N PRO A 58 4.64 -16.19 -8.09
CA PRO A 58 3.64 -15.86 -9.13
C PRO A 58 3.08 -14.43 -9.05
N TRP A 59 3.24 -13.75 -7.92
CA TRP A 59 2.78 -12.37 -7.69
C TRP A 59 3.78 -11.30 -8.16
N ASN A 60 4.98 -11.68 -8.61
CA ASN A 60 6.02 -10.74 -9.04
C ASN A 60 6.98 -11.30 -10.11
N SER A 61 6.62 -12.41 -10.74
CA SER A 61 7.41 -13.14 -11.74
C SER A 61 6.48 -14.00 -12.60
N GLY A 62 6.80 -14.17 -13.87
CA GLY A 62 5.94 -14.88 -14.84
C GLY A 62 5.74 -14.07 -16.12
N GLU A 63 5.01 -14.63 -17.09
CA GLU A 63 4.72 -13.96 -18.37
C GLU A 63 3.79 -12.76 -18.20
N GLU A 64 3.05 -12.70 -17.08
CA GLU A 64 2.16 -11.62 -16.73
C GLU A 64 2.87 -10.36 -16.20
N TRP A 65 4.18 -10.44 -15.93
CA TRP A 65 4.94 -9.40 -15.23
C TRP A 65 6.17 -8.91 -16.00
N ASP A 66 6.23 -7.59 -16.21
CA ASP A 66 7.44 -6.85 -16.56
C ASP A 66 8.17 -6.49 -15.26
N ARG A 67 8.98 -7.43 -14.76
CA ARG A 67 9.75 -7.22 -13.52
C ARG A 67 10.94 -6.29 -13.78
N ILE A 68 11.09 -5.28 -12.93
CA ILE A 68 12.19 -4.33 -12.95
C ILE A 68 12.98 -4.45 -11.65
N ASP A 69 14.22 -4.92 -11.76
CA ASP A 69 15.18 -4.98 -10.66
C ASP A 69 16.21 -3.83 -10.73
N ASP A 70 16.50 -3.27 -11.92
CA ASP A 70 17.33 -2.07 -12.03
C ASP A 70 16.48 -0.81 -11.93
N LEU A 71 16.52 -0.16 -10.76
CA LEU A 71 15.73 1.04 -10.49
C LEU A 71 16.30 2.30 -11.16
N GLU A 72 17.59 2.33 -11.47
CA GLU A 72 18.22 3.50 -12.10
C GLU A 72 17.76 3.64 -13.56
N GLU A 73 17.42 2.54 -14.22
CA GLU A 73 16.92 2.54 -15.60
C GLU A 73 15.51 3.10 -15.73
N VAL A 74 14.69 2.97 -14.68
CA VAL A 74 13.24 3.18 -14.78
C VAL A 74 12.67 4.22 -13.84
N MET A 75 13.42 4.72 -12.84
CA MET A 75 12.87 5.71 -11.92
C MET A 75 13.19 7.15 -12.35
N PRO A 76 12.19 8.04 -12.43
CA PRO A 76 10.75 7.79 -12.25
C PRO A 76 10.11 7.04 -13.42
N VAL A 77 9.21 6.10 -13.11
CA VAL A 77 8.57 5.19 -14.10
C VAL A 77 7.71 5.92 -15.14
N ASP A 78 7.34 7.17 -14.87
CA ASP A 78 6.63 8.04 -15.79
C ASP A 78 7.54 8.98 -16.59
N GLY A 79 8.87 8.90 -16.40
CA GLY A 79 9.86 9.79 -17.02
C GLY A 79 9.82 11.22 -16.49
N GLY A 80 9.09 11.46 -15.40
CA GLY A 80 8.99 12.76 -14.74
C GLY A 80 10.14 13.02 -13.77
N ASP A 81 9.88 13.91 -12.80
CA ASP A 81 10.77 14.22 -11.68
C ASP A 81 10.42 13.41 -10.41
N GLY A 82 9.45 12.49 -10.51
CA GLY A 82 8.94 11.69 -9.40
C GLY A 82 7.94 12.46 -8.53
N LEU A 83 7.59 13.69 -8.87
CA LEU A 83 6.57 14.48 -8.19
C LEU A 83 5.22 14.30 -8.87
N ALA A 84 4.21 13.92 -8.09
CA ALA A 84 2.83 13.94 -8.56
C ALA A 84 2.37 15.39 -8.75
N THR A 85 2.26 15.85 -10.00
CA THR A 85 1.77 17.18 -10.33
C THR A 85 0.44 17.12 -11.08
N VAL A 86 -0.45 18.06 -10.77
CA VAL A 86 -1.76 18.21 -11.44
C VAL A 86 -2.01 19.68 -11.75
N LYS A 87 -2.63 19.95 -12.90
CA LYS A 87 -3.11 21.30 -13.24
C LYS A 87 -4.45 21.52 -12.54
N LEU A 88 -4.51 22.51 -11.66
CA LEU A 88 -5.72 22.89 -10.94
C LEU A 88 -6.29 24.21 -11.44
N GLY A 89 -7.61 24.33 -11.39
CA GLY A 89 -8.28 25.62 -11.56
C GLY A 89 -8.04 26.54 -10.35
N ALA A 90 -8.19 27.84 -10.55
CA ALA A 90 -7.94 28.84 -9.50
C ALA A 90 -8.83 28.66 -8.24
N LYS A 91 -10.01 28.06 -8.38
CA LYS A 91 -10.89 27.74 -7.24
C LYS A 91 -10.33 26.58 -6.40
N ASP A 92 -9.90 25.50 -7.06
CA ASP A 92 -9.39 24.31 -6.38
C ASP A 92 -8.06 24.59 -5.69
N MET A 93 -7.19 25.40 -6.32
CA MET A 93 -5.95 25.85 -5.68
C MET A 93 -6.20 26.54 -4.33
N LYS A 94 -7.25 27.36 -4.22
CA LYS A 94 -7.62 28.02 -2.95
C LYS A 94 -8.10 27.04 -1.90
N VAL A 95 -8.82 25.99 -2.31
CA VAL A 95 -9.29 24.93 -1.41
C VAL A 95 -8.11 24.12 -0.90
N VAL A 96 -7.19 23.71 -1.79
CA VAL A 96 -5.99 22.95 -1.43
C VAL A 96 -5.10 23.75 -0.48
N ALA A 97 -4.86 25.04 -0.73
CA ALA A 97 -4.07 25.89 0.15
C ALA A 97 -4.64 25.94 1.58
N ARG A 98 -5.95 26.18 1.72
CA ARG A 98 -6.61 26.17 3.04
C ARG A 98 -6.57 24.81 3.73
N MET A 99 -6.66 23.73 2.96
CA MET A 99 -6.54 22.38 3.51
C MET A 99 -5.13 22.15 4.04
N ALA A 100 -4.11 22.52 3.26
CA ALA A 100 -2.71 22.40 3.65
C ALA A 100 -2.41 23.17 4.94
N ASP A 101 -2.85 24.43 5.05
CA ASP A 101 -2.69 25.23 6.27
C ASP A 101 -3.33 24.56 7.50
N ARG A 102 -4.51 23.97 7.32
CA ARG A 102 -5.24 23.30 8.40
C ARG A 102 -4.60 21.99 8.84
N THR A 103 -3.96 21.27 7.92
CA THR A 103 -3.34 19.95 8.17
C THR A 103 -1.84 20.05 8.40
N LEU A 104 -1.29 21.26 8.51
CA LEU A 104 0.12 21.45 8.75
C LEU A 104 0.49 20.81 10.09
N SER A 105 1.40 19.83 10.05
CA SER A 105 1.93 19.22 11.26
C SER A 105 2.62 20.29 12.12
N ASP A 106 2.48 20.20 13.44
CA ASP A 106 3.25 21.01 14.38
C ASP A 106 4.58 20.29 14.69
N PRO A 107 5.72 20.73 14.10
CA PRO A 107 7.00 20.06 14.30
C PRO A 107 7.60 20.32 15.69
N ALA A 108 7.06 21.25 16.46
CA ALA A 108 7.47 21.51 17.83
C ALA A 108 6.67 20.67 18.84
N SER A 109 5.59 20.02 18.39
CA SER A 109 4.78 19.17 19.24
C SER A 109 5.43 17.80 19.39
N ASP A 110 5.59 17.38 20.63
CA ASP A 110 6.04 16.04 20.98
C ASP A 110 5.00 15.38 21.92
N PRO A 111 3.84 14.91 21.39
CA PRO A 111 2.75 14.40 22.21
C PRO A 111 3.04 12.99 22.76
N THR A 112 2.55 12.68 23.96
CA THR A 112 2.55 11.30 24.47
C THR A 112 1.63 10.44 23.61
N THR A 113 2.15 9.32 23.12
CA THR A 113 1.44 8.39 22.25
C THR A 113 0.86 7.22 23.05
N GLY A 114 -0.05 6.46 22.44
CA GLY A 114 -0.50 5.19 23.03
C GLY A 114 0.62 4.17 23.18
N ALA A 115 1.68 4.26 22.37
CA ALA A 115 2.87 3.41 22.51
C ALA A 115 3.65 3.75 23.79
N ASP A 116 3.75 5.03 24.14
CA ASP A 116 4.37 5.46 25.41
C ASP A 116 3.56 4.97 26.61
N LEU A 117 2.22 5.09 26.56
CA LEU A 117 1.33 4.69 27.67
C LEU A 117 1.24 3.16 27.85
N GLY A 118 1.41 2.39 26.77
CA GLY A 118 1.32 0.93 26.76
C GLY A 118 2.66 0.21 26.90
N ALA A 119 3.75 0.94 27.17
CA ALA A 119 5.10 0.39 27.17
C ALA A 119 5.31 -0.66 28.28
N GLY A 120 5.48 -1.92 27.88
CA GLY A 120 5.85 -3.02 28.76
C GLY A 120 7.34 -3.36 28.69
N PRO A 121 7.81 -4.36 29.46
CA PRO A 121 9.18 -4.84 29.37
C PRO A 121 9.55 -5.22 27.93
N GLY A 122 10.62 -4.64 27.39
CA GLY A 122 11.10 -4.88 26.02
C GLY A 122 10.59 -3.92 24.95
N ALA A 123 9.79 -2.90 25.29
CA ALA A 123 9.24 -1.93 24.34
C ALA A 123 10.27 -0.96 23.70
N GLY A 124 11.56 -1.09 24.02
CA GLY A 124 12.60 -0.16 23.55
C GLY A 124 12.58 1.16 24.33
N ARG A 125 13.05 2.25 23.71
CA ARG A 125 12.99 3.59 24.30
C ARG A 125 11.62 4.21 24.00
N THR A 126 10.90 4.55 25.06
CA THR A 126 9.69 5.38 25.01
C THR A 126 9.98 6.72 25.69
N LYS A 127 9.03 7.66 25.62
CA LYS A 127 9.08 8.83 26.51
C LYS A 127 9.02 8.47 27.98
#